data_AF-A0ABD3VMD4-F1
#
_entry.id   AF-A0ABD3VMD4-F1
#
_cell.length_a   1.000
_cell.length_b   1.000
_cell.length_c   1.000
_cell.angle_alpha   90.00
_cell.angle_beta   90.00
_cell.angle_gamma   90.00
#
_symmetry.space_group_name_H-M   'P 1'
#
loop_
_entity.id
_entity.type
_entity.pdbx_description
1 polymer ?
#
loop_
_entity_poly.entity_id
_entity_poly.type
_entity_poly.pdbx_seq_one_letter_code
_entity_poly.pdbx_strand_id
1 'polypeptide(L)'
;MLGCGNSLLSEHLYTDGFKHITNIDYSKVVIEKMKKKYVNWSEMTWKVMDILDMSFDPVTFDIVLEKGTLDALLVNEKDPWQLSGEGEQMIDTVLKQVSAILKPGGKFISITFSQPHFRKPLYARERYNWSVQTKTFGETFHFFYFSMTKGEVLTDEEKKEERKLENRKLKSNNTPTVYLKSDDSEDFLCGIDL
;
A
#
# COMPACT_ATOMS: atom_id res chain seq x y z
N MET A 1 9.45 -4.61 5.45
CA MET A 1 9.26 -4.50 3.98
C MET A 1 8.11 -5.42 3.60
N LEU A 2 6.97 -4.85 3.23
CA LEU A 2 5.80 -5.59 2.75
C LEU A 2 5.96 -5.85 1.24
N GLY A 3 5.56 -7.03 0.77
CA GLY A 3 5.67 -7.43 -0.64
C GLY A 3 7.04 -7.14 -1.23
N CYS A 4 8.10 -7.66 -0.59
CA CYS A 4 9.48 -7.27 -0.91
C CYS A 4 9.90 -7.67 -2.34
N GLY A 5 9.26 -8.69 -2.92
CA GLY A 5 9.62 -9.25 -4.20
C GLY A 5 11.12 -9.58 -4.27
N ASN A 6 11.69 -9.36 -5.45
CA ASN A 6 13.14 -9.44 -5.70
C ASN A 6 13.81 -8.05 -5.73
N SER A 7 13.18 -7.03 -5.15
CA SER A 7 13.68 -5.66 -5.20
C SER A 7 15.02 -5.51 -4.47
N LEU A 8 15.89 -4.65 -5.00
CA LEU A 8 17.12 -4.24 -4.32
C LEU A 8 16.87 -3.21 -3.21
N LEU A 9 15.63 -2.76 -2.98
CA LEU A 9 15.35 -1.73 -1.98
C LEU A 9 15.84 -2.11 -0.58
N SER A 10 15.54 -3.33 -0.13
CA SER A 10 16.03 -3.81 1.16
C SER A 10 17.55 -4.01 1.18
N GLU A 11 18.16 -4.31 0.02
CA GLU A 11 19.61 -4.39 -0.12
C GLU A 11 20.24 -3.02 0.13
N HIS A 12 19.77 -2.00 -0.58
CA HIS A 12 20.26 -0.62 -0.47
C HIS A 12 20.04 -0.05 0.95
N LEU A 13 18.89 -0.31 1.57
CA LEU A 13 18.65 0.08 2.96
C LEU A 13 19.69 -0.55 3.90
N TYR A 14 20.01 -1.83 3.72
CA TYR A 14 20.99 -2.51 4.55
C TYR A 14 22.41 -1.95 4.35
N THR A 15 22.80 -1.65 3.10
CA THR A 15 24.10 -1.03 2.81
C THR A 15 24.21 0.38 3.38
N ASP A 16 23.09 1.10 3.43
CA ASP A 16 23.00 2.45 4.01
C ASP A 16 22.93 2.46 5.55
N GLY A 17 22.98 1.29 6.18
CA GLY A 17 23.10 1.16 7.65
C GLY A 17 21.84 0.70 8.37
N PHE A 18 20.72 0.49 7.67
CA PHE A 18 19.50 -0.06 8.26
C PHE A 18 19.61 -1.58 8.37
N LYS A 19 20.12 -2.09 9.50
CA LYS A 19 20.47 -3.52 9.62
C LYS A 19 19.29 -4.45 9.90
N HIS A 20 18.35 -4.05 10.76
CA HIS A 20 17.26 -4.92 11.20
C HIS A 20 16.04 -4.86 10.27
N ILE A 21 16.12 -5.54 9.12
CA ILE A 21 15.07 -5.52 8.10
C ILE A 21 14.35 -6.86 8.05
N THR A 22 13.05 -6.85 8.37
CA THR A 22 12.15 -7.98 8.11
C THR A 22 11.47 -7.79 6.75
N ASN A 23 11.65 -8.76 5.86
CA ASN A 23 11.10 -8.81 4.52
C ASN A 23 10.04 -9.90 4.44
N ILE A 24 8.86 -9.52 3.96
CA ILE A 24 7.77 -10.45 3.73
C ILE A 24 7.27 -10.38 2.30
N ASP A 25 6.82 -11.53 1.80
CA ASP A 25 6.16 -11.68 0.51
C ASP A 25 5.33 -12.97 0.56
N TYR A 26 4.17 -12.97 -0.09
CA TYR A 26 3.33 -14.17 -0.21
C TYR A 26 3.98 -15.25 -1.09
N SER A 27 4.90 -14.87 -1.99
CA SER A 27 5.60 -15.79 -2.88
C SER A 27 6.73 -16.53 -2.16
N LYS A 28 6.50 -17.81 -1.86
CA LYS A 28 7.54 -18.70 -1.33
C LYS A 28 8.80 -18.73 -2.21
N VAL A 29 8.62 -18.73 -3.53
CA VAL A 29 9.72 -18.78 -4.50
C VAL A 29 10.64 -17.57 -4.34
N VAL A 30 10.08 -16.36 -4.21
CA VAL A 30 10.91 -15.15 -4.09
C VAL A 30 11.59 -15.08 -2.74
N ILE A 31 10.90 -15.47 -1.66
CA ILE A 31 11.49 -15.51 -0.32
C ILE A 31 12.66 -16.49 -0.25
N GLU A 32 12.53 -17.70 -0.80
CA GLU A 32 13.62 -18.67 -0.82
C GLU A 32 14.80 -18.18 -1.65
N LYS A 33 14.54 -17.54 -2.80
CA LYS A 33 15.58 -16.94 -3.64
C LYS A 33 16.33 -15.84 -2.89
N MET A 34 15.62 -14.91 -2.25
CA MET A 34 16.23 -13.77 -1.56
C MET A 34 16.96 -14.21 -0.30
N LYS A 35 16.40 -15.17 0.47
CA LYS A 35 17.09 -15.77 1.63
C LYS A 35 18.42 -16.40 1.24
N LYS A 36 18.50 -17.09 0.09
CA LYS A 36 19.77 -17.63 -0.45
C LYS A 36 20.73 -16.53 -0.88
N LYS A 37 20.23 -15.49 -1.56
CA LYS A 37 21.05 -14.36 -2.05
C LYS A 37 21.74 -13.62 -0.90
N TYR A 38 21.04 -13.39 0.21
CA TYR A 38 21.55 -12.62 1.36
C TYR A 38 21.83 -13.49 2.58
N VAL A 39 22.28 -14.74 2.38
CA VAL A 39 22.57 -15.69 3.48
C VAL A 39 23.58 -15.15 4.50
N ASN A 40 24.49 -14.28 4.05
CA ASN A 40 25.53 -13.69 4.90
C ASN A 40 25.06 -12.45 5.68
N TRP A 41 23.82 -11.99 5.49
CA TRP A 41 23.30 -10.78 6.12
C TRP A 41 22.32 -11.17 7.23
N SER A 42 22.89 -11.54 8.38
CA SER A 42 22.16 -12.16 9.49
C SER A 42 21.02 -11.32 10.09
N GLU A 43 21.09 -10.00 9.95
CA GLU A 43 20.09 -9.07 10.48
C GLU A 43 18.90 -8.87 9.51
N MET A 44 18.98 -9.42 8.30
CA MET A 44 17.85 -9.50 7.38
C MET A 44 17.05 -10.78 7.61
N THR A 45 15.77 -10.60 7.94
CA THR A 45 14.81 -11.69 8.04
C THR A 45 13.97 -11.78 6.77
N TRP A 46 13.72 -13.00 6.28
CA TRP A 46 12.90 -13.26 5.10
C TRP A 46 11.82 -14.28 5.46
N LYS A 47 10.54 -13.92 5.35
CA LYS A 47 9.40 -14.77 5.71
C LYS A 47 8.37 -14.82 4.59
N VAL A 48 7.85 -16.01 4.32
CA VAL A 48 6.65 -16.16 3.50
C VAL A 48 5.47 -15.73 4.34
N MET A 49 4.77 -14.67 3.93
CA MET A 49 3.66 -14.12 4.68
C MET A 49 2.79 -13.24 3.77
N ASP A 50 1.48 -13.41 3.90
CA ASP A 50 0.50 -12.56 3.24
C ASP A 50 0.33 -11.25 4.02
N ILE A 51 0.29 -10.12 3.32
CA ILE A 51 0.08 -8.80 3.95
C ILE A 51 -1.35 -8.62 4.46
N LEU A 52 -2.30 -9.45 3.99
CA LEU A 52 -3.67 -9.51 4.50
C LEU A 52 -3.77 -10.28 5.83
N ASP A 53 -2.77 -11.08 6.20
CA ASP A 53 -2.73 -11.85 7.45
C ASP A 53 -1.30 -11.88 8.03
N MET A 54 -0.90 -10.75 8.64
CA MET A 54 0.42 -10.57 9.20
C MET A 54 0.50 -11.06 10.65
N SER A 55 1.36 -12.04 10.88
CA SER A 55 1.63 -12.60 12.22
C SER A 55 2.79 -11.91 12.93
N PHE A 56 2.62 -10.62 13.23
CA PHE A 56 3.54 -9.84 14.05
C PHE A 56 2.85 -9.32 15.31
N ASP A 57 3.63 -9.20 16.39
CA ASP A 57 3.14 -8.57 17.60
C ASP A 57 2.85 -7.07 17.37
N PRO A 58 1.84 -6.50 18.03
CA PRO A 58 1.63 -5.05 18.02
C PRO A 58 2.87 -4.30 18.51
N VAL A 59 3.08 -3.06 18.05
CA VAL A 59 4.15 -2.18 18.58
C VAL A 59 5.57 -2.77 18.36
N THR A 60 5.77 -3.48 17.25
CA THR A 60 7.05 -4.15 16.93
C THR A 60 7.99 -3.27 16.10
N PHE A 61 7.48 -2.55 15.10
CA PHE A 61 8.30 -1.90 14.09
C PHE A 61 8.32 -0.38 14.24
N ASP A 62 9.50 0.21 14.08
CA ASP A 62 9.66 1.67 13.98
C ASP A 62 9.26 2.17 12.57
N ILE A 63 9.52 1.37 11.54
CA ILE A 63 9.19 1.69 10.14
C ILE A 63 8.58 0.46 9.45
N VAL A 64 7.46 0.67 8.77
CA VAL A 64 6.90 -0.26 7.79
C VAL A 64 7.02 0.40 6.43
N LEU A 65 7.47 -0.35 5.42
CA LEU A 65 7.64 0.15 4.05
C LEU A 65 7.00 -0.82 3.07
N GLU A 66 6.30 -0.27 2.08
CA GLU A 66 5.85 -0.98 0.88
C GLU A 66 6.13 -0.14 -0.37
N LYS A 67 6.43 -0.80 -1.50
CA LYS A 67 6.68 -0.14 -2.78
C LYS A 67 6.00 -0.89 -3.91
N GLY A 68 4.85 -0.38 -4.33
CA GLY A 68 4.02 -0.96 -5.38
C GLY A 68 3.24 -2.20 -4.92
N THR A 69 3.28 -2.54 -3.64
CA THR A 69 2.62 -3.73 -3.11
C THR A 69 1.11 -3.51 -3.03
N LEU A 70 0.69 -2.33 -2.57
CA LEU A 70 -0.74 -1.98 -2.55
C LEU A 70 -1.29 -1.71 -3.95
N ASP A 71 -0.43 -1.36 -4.92
CA ASP A 71 -0.82 -1.28 -6.33
C ASP A 71 -1.16 -2.66 -6.88
N ALA A 72 -0.32 -3.67 -6.59
CA ALA A 72 -0.59 -5.05 -6.96
C ALA A 72 -1.87 -5.61 -6.31
N LEU A 73 -2.17 -5.19 -5.07
CA LEU A 73 -3.39 -5.59 -4.37
C LEU A 73 -4.67 -5.05 -5.03
N LEU A 74 -4.58 -3.88 -5.68
CA LEU A 74 -5.70 -3.21 -6.34
C LEU A 74 -5.73 -3.38 -7.86
N VAL A 75 -4.93 -4.29 -8.41
CA VAL A 75 -4.76 -4.44 -9.87
C VAL A 75 -6.06 -4.80 -10.60
N ASN A 76 -7.00 -5.45 -9.92
CA ASN A 76 -8.28 -5.87 -10.51
C ASN A 76 -9.40 -4.80 -10.39
N GLU A 77 -9.10 -3.65 -9.80
CA GLU A 77 -10.08 -2.56 -9.67
C GLU A 77 -10.31 -1.88 -11.03
N LYS A 78 -11.58 -1.82 -11.43
CA LYS A 78 -11.97 -1.31 -12.75
C LYS A 78 -12.14 0.21 -12.77
N ASP A 79 -12.56 0.79 -11.65
CA ASP A 79 -12.78 2.22 -11.51
C ASP A 79 -11.88 2.78 -10.40
N PRO A 80 -10.88 3.63 -10.72
CA PRO A 80 -10.01 4.23 -9.71
C PRO A 80 -10.75 5.22 -8.79
N TRP A 81 -11.92 5.72 -9.18
CA TRP A 81 -12.76 6.61 -8.37
C TRP A 81 -13.69 5.86 -7.42
N GLN A 82 -13.99 4.60 -7.72
CA GLN A 82 -14.89 3.76 -6.94
C GLN A 82 -14.32 2.35 -6.80
N LEU A 83 -13.59 2.14 -5.70
CA LEU A 83 -13.15 0.81 -5.32
C LEU A 83 -14.33 -0.12 -5.06
N SER A 84 -14.16 -1.38 -5.44
CA SER A 84 -15.04 -2.47 -5.03
C SER A 84 -15.03 -2.64 -3.51
N GLY A 85 -16.12 -3.20 -2.95
CA GLY A 85 -16.16 -3.49 -1.51
C GLY A 85 -15.04 -4.43 -1.06
N GLU A 86 -14.62 -5.34 -1.94
CA GLU A 86 -13.48 -6.25 -1.71
C GLU A 86 -12.15 -5.49 -1.65
N GLY A 87 -11.86 -4.65 -2.65
CA GLY A 87 -10.62 -3.85 -2.68
C GLY A 87 -10.51 -2.90 -1.48
N GLU A 88 -11.63 -2.29 -1.07
CA GLU A 88 -11.67 -1.47 0.14
C GLU A 88 -11.40 -2.28 1.41
N GLN A 89 -11.98 -3.47 1.52
CA GLN A 89 -11.78 -4.35 2.67
C GLN A 89 -10.34 -4.86 2.75
N MET A 90 -9.74 -5.23 1.61
CA MET A 90 -8.35 -5.66 1.53
C MET A 90 -7.41 -4.54 1.99
N ILE A 91 -7.54 -3.34 1.44
CA ILE A 91 -6.72 -2.20 1.85
C ILE A 91 -6.92 -1.87 3.33
N ASP A 92 -8.16 -1.84 3.81
CA ASP A 92 -8.43 -1.57 5.22
C ASP A 92 -7.77 -2.62 6.13
N THR A 93 -7.83 -3.88 5.73
CA THR A 93 -7.21 -5.00 6.46
C THR A 93 -5.71 -4.84 6.56
N VAL A 94 -5.02 -4.51 5.46
CA VAL A 94 -3.57 -4.26 5.49
C VAL A 94 -3.26 -3.05 6.37
N LEU A 95 -3.94 -1.91 6.17
CA LEU A 95 -3.65 -0.67 6.88
C LEU A 95 -3.90 -0.76 8.40
N LYS A 96 -4.94 -1.49 8.82
CA LYS A 96 -5.18 -1.78 10.26
C LYS A 96 -4.02 -2.55 10.87
N GLN A 97 -3.54 -3.59 10.20
CA GLN A 97 -2.44 -4.41 10.70
C GLN A 97 -1.13 -3.60 10.73
N VAL A 98 -0.83 -2.85 9.66
CA VAL A 98 0.32 -1.92 9.64
C VAL A 98 0.26 -0.94 10.80
N SER A 99 -0.91 -0.33 11.03
CA SER A 99 -1.11 0.60 12.13
C SER A 99 -0.93 -0.04 13.51
N ALA A 100 -1.28 -1.33 13.67
CA ALA A 100 -1.15 -2.06 14.92
C ALA A 100 0.30 -2.46 15.23
N ILE A 101 1.06 -2.89 14.21
CA ILE A 101 2.44 -3.36 14.38
C ILE A 101 3.44 -2.21 14.50
N LEU A 102 3.04 -0.96 14.19
CA LEU A 102 3.87 0.21 14.37
C LEU A 102 3.95 0.65 15.84
N LYS A 103 5.14 1.03 16.27
CA LYS A 103 5.34 1.73 17.54
C LYS A 103 4.74 3.14 17.51
N PRO A 104 4.38 3.74 18.66
CA PRO A 104 4.09 5.16 18.75
C PRO A 104 5.21 6.01 18.13
N GLY A 105 4.89 6.96 17.27
CA GLY A 105 5.87 7.75 16.50
C GLY A 105 6.50 7.03 15.31
N GLY A 106 6.25 5.73 15.16
CA GLY A 106 6.69 4.93 14.01
C GLY A 106 6.02 5.37 12.71
N LYS A 107 6.62 5.02 11.57
CA LYS A 107 6.17 5.48 10.25
C LYS A 107 5.79 4.34 9.32
N PHE A 108 4.65 4.47 8.66
CA PHE A 108 4.37 3.71 7.44
C PHE A 108 4.74 4.56 6.22
N ILE A 109 5.58 4.00 5.35
CA ILE A 109 6.02 4.61 4.10
C ILE A 109 5.45 3.80 2.95
N SER A 110 4.67 4.44 2.09
CA SER A 110 4.14 3.85 0.87
C SER A 110 4.69 4.59 -0.35
N ILE A 111 5.21 3.82 -1.30
CA ILE A 111 5.66 4.32 -2.60
C ILE A 111 4.78 3.68 -3.67
N THR A 112 4.16 4.51 -4.51
CA THR A 112 3.13 4.07 -5.44
C THR A 112 3.09 4.93 -6.70
N PHE A 113 2.51 4.38 -7.77
CA PHE A 113 2.12 5.14 -8.95
C PHE A 113 0.74 5.79 -8.82
N SER A 114 -0.05 5.40 -7.83
CA SER A 114 -1.41 5.89 -7.64
C SER A 114 -1.42 7.35 -7.18
N GLN A 115 -2.14 8.19 -7.92
CA GLN A 115 -2.19 9.63 -7.66
C GLN A 115 -2.81 9.95 -6.28
N PRO A 116 -2.47 11.08 -5.65
CA PRO A 116 -2.93 11.41 -4.31
C PRO A 116 -4.44 11.48 -4.17
N HIS A 117 -5.18 11.90 -5.20
CA HIS A 117 -6.64 11.93 -5.15
C HIS A 117 -7.28 10.53 -5.13
N PHE A 118 -6.58 9.49 -5.58
CA PHE A 118 -7.02 8.09 -5.46
C PHE A 118 -6.54 7.46 -4.16
N ARG A 119 -5.24 7.64 -3.85
CA ARG A 119 -4.62 6.87 -2.77
C ARG A 119 -4.80 7.50 -1.39
N LYS A 120 -4.71 8.82 -1.27
CA LYS A 120 -4.80 9.52 0.02
C LYS A 120 -6.12 9.24 0.75
N PRO A 121 -7.30 9.18 0.10
CA PRO A 121 -8.56 8.78 0.73
C PRO A 121 -8.56 7.40 1.41
N LEU A 122 -7.65 6.52 1.00
CA LEU A 122 -7.50 5.19 1.61
C LEU A 122 -6.62 5.25 2.85
N TYR A 123 -5.60 6.10 2.86
CA TYR A 123 -4.69 6.27 4.00
C TYR A 123 -5.22 7.21 5.07
N ALA A 124 -5.93 8.27 4.68
CA ALA A 124 -6.43 9.31 5.58
C ALA A 124 -7.75 8.88 6.22
N ARG A 125 -7.66 7.93 7.17
CA ARG A 125 -8.79 7.49 8.00
C ARG A 125 -8.46 7.61 9.48
N GLU A 126 -9.32 8.25 10.27
CA GLU A 126 -9.09 8.47 11.71
C GLU A 126 -8.83 7.15 12.46
N ARG A 127 -9.46 6.05 12.01
CA ARG A 127 -9.29 4.70 12.60
C ARG A 127 -7.86 4.17 12.59
N TYR A 128 -6.98 4.67 11.73
CA TYR A 128 -5.58 4.23 11.69
C TYR A 128 -4.69 5.00 12.68
N ASN A 129 -5.17 6.08 13.29
CA ASN A 129 -4.43 6.87 14.28
C ASN A 129 -3.03 7.28 13.79
N TRP A 130 -2.97 7.88 12.61
CA TRP A 130 -1.77 8.49 12.05
C TRP A 130 -2.10 9.79 11.31
N SER A 131 -1.08 10.63 11.08
CA SER A 131 -1.11 11.70 10.09
C SER A 131 -0.83 11.15 8.69
N VAL A 132 -1.08 11.94 7.63
CA VAL A 132 -0.69 11.59 6.25
C VAL A 132 0.03 12.75 5.60
N GLN A 133 1.25 12.50 5.10
CA GLN A 133 2.01 13.44 4.29
C GLN A 133 2.28 12.84 2.91
N THR A 134 2.25 13.67 1.87
CA THR A 134 2.50 13.24 0.49
C THR A 134 3.60 14.08 -0.13
N LYS A 135 4.51 13.43 -0.86
CA LYS A 135 5.53 14.05 -1.71
C LYS A 135 5.54 13.36 -3.06
N THR A 136 6.07 14.03 -4.08
CA THR A 136 6.34 13.46 -5.40
C THR A 136 7.84 13.32 -5.60
N PHE A 137 8.24 12.30 -6.36
CA PHE A 137 9.63 12.12 -6.77
C PHE A 137 9.71 11.37 -8.11
N GLY A 138 10.86 11.48 -8.78
CA GLY A 138 11.08 10.97 -10.13
C GLY A 138 11.04 12.08 -11.19
N GLU A 139 12.00 12.08 -12.11
CA GLU A 139 12.16 13.13 -13.13
C GLU A 139 11.32 12.86 -14.38
N THR A 140 11.06 11.58 -14.71
CA THR A 140 10.36 11.17 -15.96
C THR A 140 9.04 10.45 -15.69
N PHE A 141 8.94 9.76 -14.56
CA PHE A 141 7.70 9.10 -14.09
C PHE A 141 7.36 9.65 -12.71
N HIS A 142 6.14 10.15 -12.54
CA HIS A 142 5.68 10.68 -11.25
C HIS A 142 5.37 9.51 -10.31
N PHE A 143 6.29 9.22 -9.40
CA PHE A 143 6.00 8.39 -8.24
C PHE A 143 5.48 9.26 -7.10
N PHE A 144 4.58 8.70 -6.32
CA PHE A 144 4.04 9.32 -5.12
C PHE A 144 4.58 8.60 -3.90
N TYR A 145 5.06 9.41 -2.95
CA TYR A 145 5.58 8.99 -1.66
C TYR A 145 4.59 9.45 -0.59
N PHE A 146 4.07 8.50 0.19
CA PHE A 146 3.25 8.79 1.36
C PHE A 146 4.00 8.40 2.63
N SER A 147 3.96 9.28 3.63
CA SER A 147 4.47 9.01 4.96
C SER A 147 3.36 9.23 5.98
N MET A 148 3.05 8.18 6.72
CA MET A 148 2.06 8.20 7.79
C MET A 148 2.76 8.01 9.13
N THR A 149 2.55 8.94 10.08
CA THR A 149 3.20 8.91 11.40
C THR A 149 2.22 8.48 12.47
N LYS A 150 2.48 7.35 13.13
CA LYS A 150 1.63 6.76 14.16
C LYS A 150 1.51 7.68 15.39
N GLY A 151 0.28 7.90 15.84
CA GLY A 151 -0.02 8.72 17.02
C GLY A 151 -0.21 10.21 16.72
N GLU A 152 0.11 10.66 15.50
CA GLU A 152 -0.33 11.97 15.01
C GLU A 152 -1.76 11.87 14.45
N VAL A 153 -2.41 13.03 14.29
CA VAL A 153 -3.80 13.11 13.83
C VAL A 153 -3.89 13.66 12.40
N LEU A 154 -4.94 13.26 11.70
CA LEU A 154 -5.34 13.88 10.44
C LEU A 154 -5.66 15.36 10.62
N THR A 155 -5.48 16.15 9.55
CA THR A 155 -5.91 17.55 9.52
C THR A 155 -7.44 17.66 9.51
N ASP A 156 -7.99 18.80 9.92
CA ASP A 156 -9.44 19.02 9.89
C ASP A 156 -10.04 18.87 8.48
N GLU A 157 -9.27 19.21 7.44
CA GLU A 157 -9.66 19.02 6.04
C GLU A 157 -9.74 17.54 5.67
N GLU A 158 -8.74 16.75 6.04
CA GLU A 158 -8.72 15.30 5.82
C GLU A 158 -9.88 14.61 6.53
N LYS A 159 -10.17 14.99 7.78
CA LYS A 159 -11.33 14.48 8.52
C LYS A 159 -12.66 14.86 7.85
N LYS A 160 -12.76 16.07 7.28
CA LYS A 160 -13.95 16.49 6.53
C LYS A 160 -14.11 15.65 5.26
N GLU A 161 -13.03 15.38 4.53
CA GLU A 161 -13.06 14.55 3.33
C GLU A 161 -13.42 13.09 3.65
N GLU A 162 -12.89 12.51 4.73
CA GLU A 162 -13.28 11.18 5.22
C GLU A 162 -14.80 11.09 5.45
N ARG A 163 -15.38 12.04 6.20
CA ARG A 163 -16.83 12.09 6.45
C ARG A 163 -17.65 12.26 5.18
N LYS A 164 -17.17 13.06 4.21
CA LYS A 164 -17.85 13.21 2.91
C LYS A 164 -17.88 11.89 2.13
N LEU A 165 -16.76 11.16 2.12
CA LEU A 165 -16.66 9.86 1.45
C LEU A 165 -17.60 8.83 2.07
N GLU A 166 -17.65 8.74 3.39
CA GLU A 166 -18.56 7.83 4.11
C GLU A 166 -20.04 8.14 3.81
N ASN A 167 -20.40 9.43 3.83
CA ASN A 167 -21.75 9.87 3.48
C ASN A 167 -22.11 9.57 2.01
N ARG A 168 -21.15 9.67 1.07
CA ARG A 168 -21.39 9.30 -0.33
C ARG A 168 -21.65 7.80 -0.47
N LYS A 169 -20.89 6.96 0.22
CA LYS A 169 -21.07 5.50 0.21
C LYS A 169 -22.43 5.07 0.77
N LEU A 170 -22.85 5.68 1.87
CA LEU A 170 -24.18 5.48 2.45
C LEU A 170 -25.31 5.78 1.44
N LYS A 171 -25.10 6.77 0.56
CA LYS A 171 -26.07 7.12 -0.51
C LYS A 171 -25.97 6.19 -1.72
N SER A 172 -24.76 5.79 -2.15
CA SER A 172 -24.58 4.93 -3.32
C SER A 172 -25.10 3.51 -3.08
N ASN A 173 -25.00 2.99 -1.85
CA ASN A 173 -25.58 1.69 -1.49
C ASN A 173 -27.11 1.63 -1.65
N ASN A 174 -27.78 2.78 -1.82
CA ASN A 174 -29.21 2.87 -2.10
C ASN A 174 -29.55 3.01 -3.60
N THR A 175 -28.55 3.00 -4.50
CA THR A 175 -28.75 3.19 -5.94
C THR A 175 -28.10 2.04 -6.71
N PRO A 176 -28.81 1.31 -7.60
CA PRO A 176 -28.20 0.22 -8.37
C PRO A 176 -27.05 0.74 -9.24
N THR A 177 -25.87 0.12 -9.13
CA THR A 177 -24.74 0.39 -10.03
C THR A 177 -25.02 -0.23 -11.39
N VAL A 178 -25.12 0.61 -12.43
CA VAL A 178 -25.24 0.16 -13.82
C VAL A 178 -23.83 0.09 -14.41
N TYR A 179 -23.29 -1.11 -14.54
CA TYR A 179 -22.09 -1.33 -15.33
C TYR A 179 -22.48 -1.42 -16.80
N LEU A 180 -21.96 -0.52 -17.62
CA LEU A 180 -21.90 -0.75 -19.06
C LEU A 180 -20.92 -1.92 -19.27
N LYS A 181 -21.40 -3.05 -19.77
CA LYS A 181 -20.52 -4.09 -20.29
C LYS A 181 -19.82 -3.49 -21.52
N SER A 182 -18.57 -3.06 -21.36
CA SER A 182 -17.68 -2.94 -22.51
C SER A 182 -17.33 -4.34 -22.97
N ASP A 183 -17.43 -4.61 -24.27
CA ASP A 183 -16.83 -5.81 -24.85
C ASP A 183 -15.32 -5.76 -24.56
N ASP A 184 -14.77 -6.85 -24.01
CA ASP A 184 -13.33 -7.04 -23.78
C ASP A 184 -12.57 -7.27 -25.11
N SER A 185 -13.03 -6.68 -26.23
CA SER A 185 -12.30 -6.75 -27.48
C SER A 185 -11.15 -5.74 -27.45
N GLU A 186 -9.94 -6.23 -27.65
CA GLU A 186 -8.73 -5.41 -27.80
C GLU A 186 -8.71 -4.67 -29.16
N ASP A 187 -9.86 -4.46 -29.80
CA ASP A 187 -9.97 -3.85 -31.14
C ASP A 187 -9.39 -2.43 -31.19
N PHE A 188 -9.29 -1.75 -30.04
CA PHE A 188 -8.63 -0.45 -29.92
C PHE A 188 -7.12 -0.51 -30.25
N LEU A 189 -6.48 -1.67 -30.14
CA LEU A 189 -5.07 -1.85 -30.51
C LEU A 189 -4.85 -1.75 -32.02
N CYS A 190 -5.89 -1.99 -32.83
CA CYS A 190 -5.82 -1.86 -34.29
C CYS A 190 -5.68 -0.41 -34.76
N GLY A 191 -5.92 0.57 -33.89
CA GLY A 191 -5.75 2.01 -34.17
C GLY A 191 -4.38 2.57 -33.81
N ILE A 192 -3.44 1.73 -33.34
CA ILE A 192 -2.08 2.14 -33.05
C ILE A 192 -1.27 2.08 -34.35
N ASP A 193 -1.05 3.23 -34.97
CA ASP A 193 -0.06 3.36 -36.04
C ASP A 193 1.35 3.21 -35.42
N LEU A 194 2.09 2.19 -35.87
CA LEU A 194 3.50 1.94 -35.53
C LEU A 194 4.45 2.76 -36.41
#